data_AF-A0A661QVS5-F1
#
_entry.id   AF-A0A661QVS5-F1
#
_cell.length_a   1.000
_cell.length_b   1.000
_cell.length_c   1.000
_cell.angle_alpha   90.00
_cell.angle_beta   90.00
_cell.angle_gamma   90.00
#
_symmetry.space_group_name_H-M   'P 1'
#
loop_
_entity.id
_entity.type
_entity.pdbx_description
1 polymer ?
#
loop_
_entity_poly.entity_id
_entity_poly.type
_entity_poly.pdbx_seq_one_letter_code
_entity_poly.pdbx_strand_id
1 'polypeptide(L)'
;PFSLIEGLAIASYAIGAEKAFIYLRGEYHFLFNLLESVIKQAKDKGFLDNLEIQICEGAGSYVCGEESALMNSIEGRRGEARYRPPFPPSKGLWGKPTIINNVETLMNIPKIILEGARWFNAIGTQKSKGTKVFSVSGDVERPGVYELVMGSPLKELIDIAGAREVKMVQVGGASGHIIPKNMMDILLCYEGVLGSGAVTVFDETRDVIDIVHKDIAFLAEESCGKCTPCREGTHIMAEILERLSQGEGFREDIAALEDLSKAMMAASLCGLGQTAPVPVLDTLKYFRNDYELRIHQSEILRALKAQRLDISN
;
A
#
# COMPACT_ATOMS: atom_id res chain seq x y z
N PRO A 1 -16.24 13.09 9.67
CA PRO A 1 -15.14 13.05 10.67
C PRO A 1 -15.56 12.68 12.10
N PHE A 2 -16.79 12.98 12.56
CA PHE A 2 -17.23 12.65 13.92
C PHE A 2 -17.08 11.16 14.27
N SER A 3 -17.40 10.24 13.36
CA SER A 3 -17.24 8.79 13.59
C SER A 3 -15.78 8.39 13.86
N LEU A 4 -14.80 9.09 13.27
CA LEU A 4 -13.38 8.89 13.59
C LEU A 4 -13.07 9.35 15.02
N ILE A 5 -13.57 10.53 15.42
CA ILE A 5 -13.32 11.07 16.76
C ILE A 5 -13.98 10.20 17.83
N GLU A 6 -15.21 9.72 17.58
CA GLU A 6 -15.92 8.78 18.45
C GLU A 6 -15.18 7.44 18.54
N GLY A 7 -14.78 6.86 17.40
CA GLY A 7 -14.02 5.61 17.36
C GLY A 7 -12.67 5.72 18.08
N LEU A 8 -11.98 6.85 17.92
CA LEU A 8 -10.72 7.15 18.61
C LEU A 8 -10.95 7.26 20.12
N ALA A 9 -12.01 7.96 20.56
CA ALA A 9 -12.35 8.08 21.98
C ALA A 9 -12.67 6.72 22.63
N ILE A 10 -13.46 5.89 21.96
CA ILE A 10 -13.79 4.54 22.43
C ILE A 10 -12.53 3.66 22.51
N ALA A 11 -11.69 3.69 21.48
CA ALA A 11 -10.44 2.92 21.45
C ALA A 11 -9.48 3.36 22.55
N SER A 12 -9.31 4.68 22.74
CA SER A 12 -8.50 5.26 23.81
C SER A 12 -9.00 4.84 25.20
N TYR A 13 -10.30 4.90 25.43
CA TYR A 13 -10.91 4.41 26.68
C TYR A 13 -10.61 2.93 26.92
N ALA A 14 -10.78 2.08 25.89
CA ALA A 14 -10.58 0.63 26.00
C ALA A 14 -9.14 0.23 26.37
N ILE A 15 -8.13 1.03 25.96
CA ILE A 15 -6.72 0.77 26.25
C ILE A 15 -6.17 1.62 27.41
N GLY A 16 -7.00 2.47 28.03
CA GLY A 16 -6.58 3.38 29.11
C GLY A 16 -5.64 4.51 28.65
N ALA A 17 -5.77 4.99 27.41
CA ALA A 17 -4.97 6.08 26.89
C ALA A 17 -5.62 7.44 27.16
N GLU A 18 -4.86 8.35 27.78
CA GLU A 18 -5.26 9.75 28.01
C GLU A 18 -4.87 10.69 26.86
N LYS A 19 -4.03 10.20 25.93
CA LYS A 19 -3.55 10.95 24.77
C LYS A 19 -3.73 10.15 23.49
N ALA A 20 -4.19 10.82 22.45
CA ALA A 20 -4.32 10.26 21.11
C ALA A 20 -3.74 11.21 20.06
N PHE A 21 -3.18 10.63 19.00
CA PHE A 21 -2.57 11.36 17.91
C PHE A 21 -3.22 10.96 16.60
N ILE A 22 -3.71 11.94 15.84
CA ILE A 22 -4.13 11.77 14.46
C ILE A 22 -2.95 12.15 13.58
N TYR A 23 -2.30 11.17 12.97
CA TYR A 23 -1.25 11.43 11.99
C TYR A 23 -1.88 11.74 10.62
N LEU A 24 -1.92 13.01 10.26
CA LEU A 24 -2.48 13.50 9.01
C LEU A 24 -1.36 13.58 7.97
N ARG A 25 -1.51 12.91 6.83
CA ARG A 25 -0.54 13.07 5.74
C ARG A 25 -0.49 14.54 5.29
N GLY A 26 0.69 15.02 4.93
CA GLY A 26 0.89 16.45 4.62
C GLY A 26 0.03 16.95 3.46
N GLU A 27 -0.23 16.09 2.46
CA GLU A 27 -1.06 16.44 1.30
C GLU A 27 -2.54 16.63 1.66
N TYR A 28 -2.97 16.15 2.83
CA TYR A 28 -4.33 16.32 3.35
C TYR A 28 -4.47 17.51 4.31
N HIS A 29 -3.52 18.45 4.31
CA HIS A 29 -3.56 19.68 5.11
C HIS A 29 -4.91 20.42 5.00
N PHE A 30 -5.58 20.37 3.85
CA PHE A 30 -6.90 20.98 3.66
C PHE A 30 -7.99 20.45 4.62
N LEU A 31 -7.78 19.28 5.23
CA LEU A 31 -8.66 18.71 6.26
C LEU A 31 -8.30 19.13 7.69
N PHE A 32 -7.14 19.78 7.91
CA PHE A 32 -6.63 20.10 9.24
C PHE A 32 -7.62 20.92 10.07
N ASN A 33 -8.04 22.07 9.54
CA ASN A 33 -8.99 22.96 10.21
C ASN A 33 -10.35 22.30 10.48
N LEU A 34 -10.78 21.40 9.59
CA LEU A 34 -12.01 20.62 9.79
C LEU A 34 -11.85 19.64 10.96
N LEU A 35 -10.73 18.92 11.03
CA LEU A 35 -10.46 17.98 12.11
C LEU A 35 -10.31 18.70 13.46
N GLU A 36 -9.58 19.82 13.51
CA GLU A 36 -9.50 20.65 14.72
C GLU A 36 -10.88 21.12 15.18
N SER A 37 -11.71 21.60 14.27
CA SER A 37 -13.07 22.06 14.58
C SER A 37 -13.92 20.92 15.16
N VAL A 38 -13.84 19.72 14.60
CA VAL A 38 -14.60 18.56 15.06
C VAL A 38 -14.11 18.08 16.43
N ILE A 39 -12.79 18.06 16.66
CA ILE A 39 -12.20 17.73 17.98
C ILE A 39 -12.67 18.75 19.03
N LYS A 40 -12.60 20.04 18.71
CA LYS A 40 -13.06 21.11 19.61
C LYS A 40 -14.55 20.95 19.94
N GLN A 41 -15.40 20.70 18.95
CA GLN A 41 -16.82 20.48 19.16
C GLN A 41 -17.12 19.26 20.04
N ALA A 42 -16.37 18.16 19.87
CA ALA A 42 -16.51 16.97 20.71
C ALA A 42 -16.08 17.26 22.17
N LYS A 43 -14.98 18.01 22.34
CA LYS A 43 -14.50 18.46 23.65
C LYS A 43 -15.49 19.39 24.36
N ASP A 44 -15.98 20.41 23.67
CA ASP A 44 -16.92 21.41 24.22
C ASP A 44 -18.24 20.77 24.68
N LYS A 45 -18.65 19.66 24.05
CA LYS A 45 -19.82 18.87 24.45
C LYS A 45 -19.55 17.83 25.54
N GLY A 46 -18.30 17.69 25.99
CA GLY A 46 -17.91 16.72 27.01
C GLY A 46 -17.82 15.27 26.53
N PHE A 47 -17.74 15.02 25.22
CA PHE A 47 -17.67 13.65 24.67
C PHE A 47 -16.28 12.99 24.77
N LEU A 48 -15.23 13.77 25.06
CA LEU A 48 -13.86 13.28 25.14
C LEU A 48 -13.38 13.00 26.57
N ASP A 49 -14.16 13.38 27.59
CA ASP A 49 -13.76 13.31 29.00
C ASP A 49 -12.34 13.88 29.20
N ASN A 50 -11.37 13.08 29.66
CA ASN A 50 -9.97 13.48 29.87
C ASN A 50 -9.05 13.25 28.66
N LEU A 51 -9.57 12.76 27.53
CA LEU A 51 -8.77 12.44 26.35
C LEU A 51 -8.28 13.72 25.65
N GLU A 52 -6.96 13.84 25.51
CA GLU A 52 -6.31 14.85 24.69
C GLU A 52 -6.04 14.29 23.28
N ILE A 53 -6.65 14.90 22.26
CA ILE A 53 -6.41 14.54 20.86
C ILE A 53 -5.55 15.63 20.22
N GLN A 54 -4.42 15.23 19.63
CA GLN A 54 -3.55 16.11 18.86
C GLN A 54 -3.49 15.66 17.40
N ILE A 55 -3.37 16.61 16.48
CA ILE A 55 -3.14 16.34 15.06
C ILE A 55 -1.65 16.55 14.78
N CYS A 56 -0.99 15.55 14.23
CA CYS A 56 0.39 15.64 13.76
C CYS A 56 0.38 15.59 12.24
N GLU A 57 0.87 16.64 11.58
CA GLU A 57 0.98 16.67 10.13
C GLU A 57 2.32 16.06 9.67
N GLY A 58 2.24 15.14 8.71
CA GLY A 58 3.39 14.64 7.97
C GLY A 58 3.88 15.63 6.91
N ALA A 59 4.94 15.27 6.19
CA ALA A 59 5.59 16.14 5.21
C ALA A 59 5.83 15.46 3.85
N GLY A 60 4.91 14.59 3.43
CA GLY A 60 5.01 13.86 2.15
C GLY A 60 6.01 12.71 2.18
N SER A 61 5.67 11.63 2.88
CA SER A 61 6.47 10.41 2.90
C SER A 61 5.60 9.19 3.14
N TYR A 62 5.61 8.26 2.18
CA TYR A 62 4.85 7.01 2.22
C TYR A 62 5.33 6.08 3.33
N VAL A 63 6.64 5.99 3.57
CA VAL A 63 7.19 5.14 4.64
C VAL A 63 6.76 5.60 6.03
N CYS A 64 6.43 6.89 6.24
CA CYS A 64 5.85 7.37 7.49
C CYS A 64 4.45 6.82 7.78
N GLY A 65 3.80 6.14 6.84
CA GLY A 65 2.59 5.35 7.09
C GLY A 65 2.88 4.00 7.77
N GLU A 66 4.13 3.53 7.78
CA GLU A 66 4.53 2.32 8.50
C GLU A 66 4.51 2.57 10.01
N GLU A 67 4.02 1.58 10.77
CA GLU A 67 3.71 1.68 12.19
C GLU A 67 4.85 2.33 13.02
N SER A 68 6.09 1.90 12.83
CA SER A 68 7.23 2.37 13.61
C SER A 68 7.89 3.64 13.07
N ALA A 69 7.85 3.84 11.76
CA ALA A 69 8.28 5.08 11.11
C ALA A 69 7.36 6.25 11.48
N LEU A 70 6.05 6.01 11.53
CA LEU A 70 5.03 6.97 11.98
C LEU A 70 5.38 7.51 13.37
N MET A 71 5.74 6.62 14.30
CA MET A 71 6.14 7.03 15.64
C MET A 71 7.39 7.92 15.65
N ASN A 72 8.40 7.59 14.83
CA ASN A 72 9.57 8.43 14.72
C ASN A 72 9.22 9.82 14.16
N SER A 73 8.33 9.88 13.16
CA SER A 73 7.87 11.15 12.62
C SER A 73 7.14 12.00 13.66
N ILE A 74 6.24 11.41 14.46
CA ILE A 74 5.55 12.10 15.55
C ILE A 74 6.54 12.61 16.61
N GLU A 75 7.58 11.82 16.91
CA GLU A 75 8.62 12.20 17.88
C GLU A 75 9.61 13.25 17.34
N GLY A 76 9.38 13.81 16.15
CA GLY A 76 10.26 14.81 15.53
C GLY A 76 11.57 14.24 15.01
N ARG A 77 11.64 12.91 14.80
CA ARG A 77 12.79 12.22 14.19
C ARG A 77 12.51 11.95 12.72
N ARG A 78 13.55 11.57 11.99
CA ARG A 78 13.39 11.05 10.62
C ARG A 78 12.49 9.82 10.64
N GLY A 79 11.53 9.76 9.71
CA GLY A 79 10.53 8.69 9.57
C GLY A 79 11.10 7.35 9.08
N GLU A 80 12.09 6.81 9.78
CA GLU A 80 12.66 5.50 9.50
C GLU A 80 12.02 4.43 10.39
N ALA A 81 11.87 3.22 9.87
CA ALA A 81 11.36 2.10 10.66
C ALA A 81 12.28 1.79 11.87
N ARG A 82 11.71 1.34 12.99
CA ARG A 82 12.44 0.91 14.19
C ARG A 82 12.72 -0.59 14.12
N TYR A 83 13.83 -1.01 14.74
CA TYR A 83 14.07 -2.45 14.97
C TYR A 83 13.02 -2.99 15.94
N ARG A 84 12.51 -4.18 15.65
CA ARG A 84 11.58 -4.94 16.48
C ARG A 84 12.23 -6.28 16.83
N PRO A 85 12.10 -6.79 18.08
CA PRO A 85 11.48 -6.15 19.25
C PRO A 85 12.30 -4.97 19.83
N PRO A 86 11.69 -4.10 20.67
CA PRO A 86 10.31 -4.16 21.17
C PRO A 86 9.27 -3.66 20.16
N PHE A 87 8.04 -4.18 20.27
CA PHE A 87 6.90 -3.76 19.46
C PHE A 87 6.18 -2.54 20.08
N PRO A 88 5.44 -1.74 19.29
CA PRO A 88 4.78 -0.52 19.77
C PRO A 88 3.82 -0.73 20.95
N PRO A 89 3.03 -1.83 21.02
CA PRO A 89 2.19 -2.11 22.20
C PRO A 89 2.98 -2.27 23.50
N SER A 90 4.28 -2.60 23.42
CA SER A 90 5.15 -2.66 24.60
C SER A 90 5.93 -1.37 24.81
N LYS A 91 6.49 -0.79 23.73
CA LYS A 91 7.33 0.41 23.77
C LYS A 91 7.22 1.19 22.45
N GLY A 92 6.22 2.06 22.37
CA GLY A 92 5.90 2.91 21.24
C GLY A 92 6.35 4.37 21.42
N LEU A 93 5.40 5.31 21.34
CA LEU A 93 5.63 6.75 21.40
C LEU A 93 6.27 7.16 22.73
N TRP A 94 7.41 7.82 22.65
CA TRP A 94 8.24 8.24 23.80
C TRP A 94 8.49 7.10 24.82
N GLY A 95 8.55 5.86 24.32
CA GLY A 95 8.77 4.67 25.13
C GLY A 95 7.56 4.19 25.94
N LYS A 96 6.36 4.75 25.72
CA LYS A 96 5.11 4.29 26.32
C LYS A 96 4.42 3.25 25.42
N PRO A 97 3.66 2.29 25.97
CA PRO A 97 2.77 1.44 25.18
C PRO A 97 1.92 2.27 24.21
N THR A 98 1.87 1.88 22.93
CA THR A 98 1.11 2.61 21.91
C THR A 98 0.47 1.62 20.95
N ILE A 99 -0.81 1.83 20.66
CA ILE A 99 -1.54 1.09 19.64
C ILE A 99 -1.78 2.02 18.45
N ILE A 100 -1.49 1.54 17.25
CA ILE A 100 -1.66 2.29 16.01
C ILE A 100 -2.75 1.60 15.20
N ASN A 101 -3.79 2.35 14.83
CA ASN A 101 -4.90 1.84 14.03
C ASN A 101 -5.10 2.73 12.80
N ASN A 102 -5.52 2.12 11.69
CA ASN A 102 -5.99 2.87 10.53
C ASN A 102 -7.31 3.58 10.86
N VAL A 103 -7.56 4.70 10.18
CA VAL A 103 -8.80 5.49 10.27
C VAL A 103 -10.04 4.63 10.05
N GLU A 104 -10.04 3.76 9.03
CA GLU A 104 -11.18 2.88 8.72
C GLU A 104 -11.45 1.89 9.86
N THR A 105 -10.40 1.32 10.46
CA THR A 105 -10.53 0.44 11.62
C THR A 105 -11.25 1.15 12.77
N LEU A 106 -10.82 2.37 13.10
CA LEU A 106 -11.44 3.16 14.17
C LEU A 106 -12.87 3.55 13.83
N MET A 107 -13.16 3.92 12.58
CA MET A 107 -14.50 4.32 12.15
C MET A 107 -15.53 3.18 12.19
N ASN A 108 -15.10 1.92 12.19
CA ASN A 108 -15.99 0.77 12.38
C ASN A 108 -16.43 0.60 13.85
N ILE A 109 -15.63 1.07 14.81
CA ILE A 109 -15.86 0.81 16.24
C ILE A 109 -17.22 1.33 16.73
N PRO A 110 -17.64 2.59 16.47
CA PRO A 110 -18.92 3.09 16.98
C PRO A 110 -20.11 2.23 16.57
N LYS A 111 -20.15 1.81 15.30
CA LYS A 111 -21.24 0.97 14.79
C LYS A 111 -21.21 -0.43 15.38
N ILE A 112 -20.02 -1.00 15.60
CA ILE A 112 -19.86 -2.29 16.29
C ILE A 112 -20.36 -2.22 17.73
N ILE A 113 -20.10 -1.12 18.46
CA ILE A 113 -20.61 -0.93 19.82
C ILE A 113 -22.13 -0.82 19.83
N LEU A 114 -22.70 -0.08 18.86
CA LEU A 114 -24.14 0.14 18.77
C LEU A 114 -24.94 -1.12 18.42
N GLU A 115 -24.48 -1.88 17.42
CA GLU A 115 -25.19 -3.06 16.88
C GLU A 115 -24.73 -4.38 17.53
N GLY A 116 -23.60 -4.34 18.23
CA GLY A 116 -22.97 -5.50 18.86
C GLY A 116 -22.10 -6.34 17.94
N ALA A 117 -21.18 -7.10 18.54
CA ALA A 117 -20.21 -7.90 17.80
C ALA A 117 -20.85 -8.97 16.89
N ARG A 118 -22.04 -9.50 17.25
CA ARG A 118 -22.74 -10.49 16.41
C ARG A 118 -23.14 -9.93 15.05
N TRP A 119 -23.58 -8.67 15.01
CA TRP A 119 -23.94 -7.99 13.77
C TRP A 119 -22.73 -7.91 12.84
N PHE A 120 -21.60 -7.41 13.33
CA PHE A 120 -20.38 -7.28 12.52
C PHE A 120 -19.84 -8.64 12.05
N ASN A 121 -19.89 -9.66 12.93
CA ASN A 121 -19.43 -11.01 12.60
C ASN A 121 -20.34 -11.77 11.62
N ALA A 122 -21.59 -11.33 11.45
CA ALA A 122 -22.52 -11.89 10.48
C ALA A 122 -22.24 -11.41 9.05
N ILE A 123 -21.40 -10.38 8.87
CA ILE A 123 -21.02 -9.82 7.59
C ILE A 123 -19.61 -10.31 7.22
N GLY A 124 -19.43 -10.69 5.96
CA GLY A 124 -18.15 -11.14 5.41
C GLY A 124 -17.92 -12.65 5.52
N THR A 125 -16.67 -13.07 5.39
CA THR A 125 -16.28 -14.50 5.40
C THR A 125 -16.16 -15.04 6.83
N GLN A 126 -15.70 -16.28 7.00
CA GLN A 126 -15.44 -16.83 8.32
C GLN A 126 -14.28 -16.10 9.05
N LYS A 127 -13.24 -15.68 8.33
CA LYS A 127 -12.03 -15.05 8.89
C LYS A 127 -11.98 -13.54 8.71
N SER A 128 -12.59 -13.03 7.65
CA SER A 128 -12.59 -11.62 7.26
C SER A 128 -13.98 -11.03 7.44
N LYS A 129 -14.18 -10.32 8.55
CA LYS A 129 -15.49 -9.81 8.98
C LYS A 129 -15.74 -8.37 8.56
N GLY A 130 -17.01 -8.02 8.41
CA GLY A 130 -17.47 -6.68 8.11
C GLY A 130 -17.34 -6.31 6.63
N THR A 131 -17.29 -5.00 6.40
CA THR A 131 -17.11 -4.39 5.08
C THR A 131 -15.72 -3.80 4.97
N LYS A 132 -15.30 -3.49 3.75
CA LYS A 132 -14.07 -2.80 3.44
C LYS A 132 -14.33 -1.75 2.37
N VAL A 133 -13.69 -0.60 2.55
CA VAL A 133 -13.68 0.49 1.59
C VAL A 133 -12.52 0.27 0.61
N PHE A 134 -12.84 0.33 -0.69
CA PHE A 134 -11.92 0.17 -1.80
C PHE A 134 -11.87 1.45 -2.63
N SER A 135 -10.66 1.98 -2.83
CA SER A 135 -10.41 3.13 -3.70
C SER A 135 -10.01 2.63 -5.08
N VAL A 136 -10.93 2.71 -6.04
CA VAL A 136 -10.75 2.22 -7.41
C VAL A 136 -10.30 3.35 -8.32
N SER A 137 -9.23 3.11 -9.06
CA SER A 137 -8.63 4.02 -10.04
C SER A 137 -8.12 3.27 -11.28
N GLY A 138 -7.48 3.99 -12.21
CA GLY A 138 -6.94 3.43 -13.45
C GLY A 138 -7.96 3.45 -14.59
N ASP A 139 -7.96 2.40 -15.40
CA ASP A 139 -8.73 2.29 -16.64
C ASP A 139 -10.17 1.84 -16.38
N VAL A 140 -10.95 2.75 -15.75
CA VAL A 140 -12.34 2.54 -15.38
C VAL A 140 -13.21 3.74 -15.76
N GLU A 141 -14.47 3.50 -16.09
CA GLU A 141 -15.44 4.57 -16.39
C GLU A 141 -15.80 5.40 -15.14
N ARG A 142 -15.83 4.74 -13.96
CA ARG A 142 -16.25 5.32 -12.70
C ARG A 142 -15.16 5.13 -11.64
N PRO A 143 -14.10 5.95 -11.63
CA PRO A 143 -13.14 5.93 -10.52
C PRO A 143 -13.82 6.48 -9.26
N GLY A 144 -13.50 5.92 -8.10
CA GLY A 144 -14.19 6.30 -6.87
C GLY A 144 -13.90 5.39 -5.69
N VAL A 145 -14.65 5.63 -4.62
CA VAL A 145 -14.56 4.87 -3.37
C VAL A 145 -15.80 4.02 -3.23
N TYR A 146 -15.61 2.71 -3.08
CA TYR A 146 -16.66 1.71 -3.04
C TYR A 146 -16.58 0.91 -1.74
N GLU A 147 -17.71 0.71 -1.07
CA GLU A 147 -17.76 -0.16 0.12
C GLU A 147 -18.36 -1.51 -0.27
N LEU A 148 -17.61 -2.58 -0.08
CA LEU A 148 -18.04 -3.95 -0.35
C LEU A 148 -17.93 -4.80 0.91
N VAL A 149 -18.69 -5.89 0.94
CA VAL A 149 -18.57 -6.92 1.98
C VAL A 149 -17.23 -7.64 1.83
N MET A 150 -16.53 -7.88 2.94
CA MET A 150 -15.29 -8.66 2.92
C MET A 150 -15.56 -10.06 2.36
N GLY A 151 -14.79 -10.46 1.35
CA GLY A 151 -15.00 -11.71 0.61
C GLY A 151 -15.85 -11.58 -0.65
N SER A 152 -16.27 -10.38 -1.03
CA SER A 152 -16.87 -10.16 -2.35
C SER A 152 -15.84 -10.46 -3.45
N PRO A 153 -16.22 -11.04 -4.60
CA PRO A 153 -15.29 -11.27 -5.70
C PRO A 153 -14.71 -9.96 -6.24
N LEU A 154 -13.44 -9.94 -6.62
CA LEU A 154 -12.82 -8.77 -7.25
C LEU A 154 -13.60 -8.32 -8.48
N LYS A 155 -14.09 -9.26 -9.29
CA LYS A 155 -14.91 -9.00 -10.46
C LYS A 155 -16.11 -8.10 -10.19
N GLU A 156 -16.78 -8.27 -9.04
CA GLU A 156 -17.93 -7.44 -8.66
C GLU A 156 -17.54 -5.96 -8.58
N LEU A 157 -16.40 -5.67 -7.93
CA LEU A 157 -15.87 -4.31 -7.82
C LEU A 157 -15.51 -3.72 -9.20
N ILE A 158 -14.89 -4.53 -10.05
CA ILE A 158 -14.47 -4.13 -11.40
C ILE A 158 -15.67 -3.82 -12.31
N ASP A 159 -16.71 -4.65 -12.25
CA ASP A 159 -17.94 -4.47 -13.02
C ASP A 159 -18.69 -3.20 -12.56
N ILE A 160 -18.77 -2.95 -11.24
CA ILE A 160 -19.40 -1.74 -10.70
C ILE A 160 -18.61 -0.47 -11.10
N ALA A 161 -17.28 -0.53 -11.14
CA ALA A 161 -16.43 0.56 -11.61
C ALA A 161 -16.50 0.78 -13.14
N GLY A 162 -17.07 -0.17 -13.89
CA GLY A 162 -17.27 -0.06 -15.33
C GLY A 162 -15.98 -0.23 -16.13
N ALA A 163 -15.07 -1.11 -15.69
CA ALA A 163 -13.86 -1.40 -16.45
C ALA A 163 -14.18 -2.21 -17.73
N ARG A 164 -13.40 -1.99 -18.79
CA ARG A 164 -13.49 -2.75 -20.05
C ARG A 164 -12.10 -3.20 -20.48
N GLU A 165 -12.03 -4.28 -21.27
CA GLU A 165 -10.77 -4.79 -21.83
C GLU A 165 -9.65 -4.96 -20.79
N VAL A 166 -10.02 -5.40 -19.57
CA VAL A 166 -9.08 -5.53 -18.44
C VAL A 166 -7.98 -6.53 -18.78
N LYS A 167 -6.72 -6.12 -18.64
CA LYS A 167 -5.53 -6.99 -18.71
C LYS A 167 -5.16 -7.51 -17.33
N MET A 168 -5.07 -6.60 -16.36
CA MET A 168 -4.73 -6.91 -14.98
C MET A 168 -5.27 -5.86 -14.00
N VAL A 169 -5.32 -6.24 -12.73
CA VAL A 169 -5.72 -5.38 -11.62
C VAL A 169 -4.67 -5.45 -10.53
N GLN A 170 -4.22 -4.30 -10.04
CA GLN A 170 -3.35 -4.22 -8.88
C GLN A 170 -4.18 -3.99 -7.63
N VAL A 171 -4.07 -4.90 -6.65
CA VAL A 171 -4.83 -4.85 -5.39
C VAL A 171 -3.87 -4.66 -4.22
N GLY A 172 -4.08 -3.58 -3.46
CA GLY A 172 -3.27 -3.23 -2.30
C GLY A 172 -2.33 -2.04 -2.49
N GLY A 173 -2.38 -1.37 -3.65
CA GLY A 173 -1.51 -0.26 -4.02
C GLY A 173 -0.18 -0.71 -4.63
N ALA A 174 0.80 0.19 -4.73
CA ALA A 174 2.07 -0.05 -5.42
C ALA A 174 2.86 -1.27 -4.90
N SER A 175 2.72 -1.62 -3.62
CA SER A 175 3.35 -2.81 -3.02
C SER A 175 2.38 -4.00 -2.89
N GLY A 176 1.26 -3.95 -3.61
CA GLY A 176 0.21 -4.97 -3.61
C GLY A 176 0.42 -6.06 -4.67
N HIS A 177 -0.61 -6.88 -4.83
CA HIS A 177 -0.61 -8.01 -5.76
C HIS A 177 -1.12 -7.62 -7.15
N ILE A 178 -0.57 -8.27 -8.18
CA ILE A 178 -1.05 -8.16 -9.55
C ILE A 178 -1.92 -9.37 -9.88
N ILE A 179 -3.19 -9.11 -10.21
CA ILE A 179 -4.19 -10.13 -10.53
C ILE A 179 -4.50 -10.09 -12.03
N PRO A 180 -4.19 -11.16 -12.79
CA PRO A 180 -4.52 -11.20 -14.21
C PRO A 180 -6.03 -11.36 -14.43
N LYS A 181 -6.52 -10.93 -15.61
CA LYS A 181 -7.94 -11.00 -16.03
C LYS A 181 -8.63 -12.35 -15.74
N ASN A 182 -7.93 -13.46 -15.92
CA ASN A 182 -8.47 -14.80 -15.73
C ASN A 182 -8.61 -15.23 -14.25
N MET A 183 -8.19 -14.39 -13.30
CA MET A 183 -8.25 -14.64 -11.86
C MET A 183 -9.16 -13.65 -11.10
N MET A 184 -10.01 -12.90 -11.81
CA MET A 184 -10.88 -11.87 -11.19
C MET A 184 -11.96 -12.42 -10.25
N ASP A 185 -12.22 -13.73 -10.25
CA ASP A 185 -13.14 -14.36 -9.28
C ASP A 185 -12.49 -14.53 -7.88
N ILE A 186 -11.23 -14.11 -7.70
CA ILE A 186 -10.56 -14.08 -6.39
C ILE A 186 -11.34 -13.20 -5.40
N LEU A 187 -11.40 -13.63 -4.15
CA LEU A 187 -12.17 -12.95 -3.11
C LEU A 187 -11.35 -11.82 -2.46
N LEU A 188 -11.98 -10.66 -2.27
CA LEU A 188 -11.41 -9.49 -1.59
C LEU A 188 -11.46 -9.65 -0.07
N CYS A 189 -10.49 -10.37 0.49
CA CYS A 189 -10.41 -10.70 1.92
C CYS A 189 -8.98 -11.10 2.34
N TYR A 190 -8.69 -11.19 3.64
CA TYR A 190 -7.35 -11.55 4.13
C TYR A 190 -6.90 -12.96 3.73
N GLU A 191 -7.83 -13.89 3.57
CA GLU A 191 -7.54 -15.25 3.08
C GLU A 191 -7.55 -15.38 1.54
N GLY A 192 -7.85 -14.29 0.83
CA GLY A 192 -7.80 -14.18 -0.63
C GLY A 192 -6.76 -13.14 -1.04
N VAL A 193 -7.20 -12.06 -1.68
CA VAL A 193 -6.36 -10.88 -1.95
C VAL A 193 -6.89 -9.66 -1.22
N LEU A 194 -6.02 -9.00 -0.47
CA LEU A 194 -6.34 -7.75 0.21
C LEU A 194 -5.05 -6.95 0.47
N GLY A 195 -5.18 -5.64 0.48
CA GLY A 195 -4.13 -4.74 0.97
C GLY A 195 -4.76 -3.52 1.63
N SER A 196 -4.27 -2.32 1.31
CA SER A 196 -4.82 -1.06 1.84
C SER A 196 -6.28 -0.78 1.43
N GLY A 197 -6.79 -1.48 0.41
CA GLY A 197 -8.06 -1.19 -0.26
C GLY A 197 -7.88 -0.37 -1.54
N ALA A 198 -6.65 0.06 -1.88
CA ALA A 198 -6.37 0.63 -3.19
C ALA A 198 -6.46 -0.45 -4.28
N VAL A 199 -7.19 -0.16 -5.36
CA VAL A 199 -7.40 -1.04 -6.52
C VAL A 199 -7.17 -0.23 -7.79
N THR A 200 -6.15 -0.57 -8.57
CA THR A 200 -5.85 0.08 -9.84
C THR A 200 -6.10 -0.90 -10.99
N VAL A 201 -6.96 -0.53 -11.93
CA VAL A 201 -7.30 -1.36 -13.09
C VAL A 201 -6.46 -0.94 -14.29
N PHE A 202 -5.95 -1.92 -15.04
CA PHE A 202 -5.18 -1.70 -16.25
C PHE A 202 -5.78 -2.47 -17.42
N ASP A 203 -6.08 -1.76 -18.52
CA ASP A 203 -6.60 -2.37 -19.74
C ASP A 203 -5.51 -3.00 -20.62
N GLU A 204 -5.91 -3.61 -21.74
CA GLU A 204 -5.04 -4.28 -22.70
C GLU A 204 -4.04 -3.34 -23.40
N THR A 205 -4.22 -2.02 -23.33
CA THR A 205 -3.30 -1.02 -23.91
C THR A 205 -2.08 -0.76 -23.02
N ARG A 206 -2.09 -1.25 -21.78
CA ARG A 206 -1.03 -0.97 -20.80
C ARG A 206 0.13 -1.96 -20.88
N ASP A 207 1.33 -1.41 -20.84
CA ASP A 207 2.57 -2.18 -20.76
C ASP A 207 2.87 -2.62 -19.33
N VAL A 208 3.11 -3.91 -19.14
CA VAL A 208 3.30 -4.50 -17.80
C VAL A 208 4.61 -4.04 -17.18
N ILE A 209 5.68 -3.96 -17.97
CA ILE A 209 7.01 -3.59 -17.48
C ILE A 209 7.00 -2.12 -17.06
N ASP A 210 6.37 -1.24 -17.84
CA ASP A 210 6.26 0.18 -17.49
C ASP A 210 5.46 0.42 -16.21
N ILE A 211 4.39 -0.36 -15.97
CA ILE A 211 3.59 -0.25 -14.74
C ILE A 211 4.45 -0.64 -13.53
N VAL A 212 5.06 -1.82 -13.57
CA VAL A 212 5.87 -2.31 -12.46
C VAL A 212 7.10 -1.44 -12.25
N HIS A 213 7.71 -0.92 -13.31
CA HIS A 213 8.80 0.05 -13.21
C HIS A 213 8.37 1.27 -12.39
N LYS A 214 7.21 1.87 -12.70
CA LYS A 214 6.70 3.04 -11.96
C LYS A 214 6.46 2.74 -10.49
N ASP A 215 5.90 1.57 -10.18
CA ASP A 215 5.69 1.15 -8.80
C ASP A 215 7.00 1.01 -8.04
N ILE A 216 8.00 0.34 -8.63
CA ILE A 216 9.30 0.15 -7.99
C ILE A 216 10.09 1.45 -7.89
N ALA A 217 10.02 2.31 -8.90
CA ALA A 217 10.64 3.64 -8.86
C ALA A 217 10.04 4.50 -7.74
N PHE A 218 8.71 4.51 -7.61
CA PHE A 218 8.02 5.17 -6.49
C PHE A 218 8.47 4.61 -5.14
N LEU A 219 8.51 3.28 -4.99
CA LEU A 219 8.94 2.65 -3.73
C LEU A 219 10.42 2.86 -3.42
N ALA A 220 11.26 3.04 -4.44
CA ALA A 220 12.66 3.39 -4.27
C ALA A 220 12.82 4.84 -3.77
N GLU A 221 12.05 5.78 -4.31
CA GLU A 221 12.01 7.17 -3.85
C GLU A 221 11.45 7.27 -2.42
N GLU A 222 10.44 6.46 -2.10
CA GLU A 222 9.76 6.44 -0.81
C GLU A 222 10.45 5.58 0.25
N SER A 223 11.55 4.92 -0.09
CA SER A 223 12.34 4.16 0.86
C SER A 223 12.97 5.07 1.90
N CYS A 224 12.82 4.75 3.19
CA CYS A 224 13.52 5.51 4.24
C CYS A 224 15.06 5.37 4.18
N GLY A 225 15.58 4.42 3.39
CA GLY A 225 17.01 4.22 3.19
C GLY A 225 17.74 3.52 4.36
N LYS A 226 17.02 3.04 5.39
CA LYS A 226 17.68 2.50 6.60
C LYS A 226 18.34 1.14 6.41
N CYS A 227 17.63 0.16 5.84
CA CYS A 227 18.16 -1.19 5.66
C CYS A 227 18.67 -1.40 4.23
N THR A 228 19.89 -1.93 4.10
CA THR A 228 20.55 -2.19 2.80
C THR A 228 19.69 -2.99 1.81
N PRO A 229 19.04 -4.13 2.18
CA PRO A 229 18.26 -4.89 1.20
C PRO A 229 17.16 -4.06 0.56
N CYS A 230 16.43 -3.26 1.34
CA CYS A 230 15.42 -2.37 0.79
C CYS A 230 16.05 -1.20 0.02
N ARG A 231 17.01 -0.48 0.62
CA ARG A 231 17.61 0.73 0.04
C ARG A 231 18.22 0.44 -1.33
N GLU A 232 19.15 -0.50 -1.41
CA GLU A 232 19.83 -0.81 -2.67
C GLU A 232 18.93 -1.64 -3.58
N GLY A 233 18.16 -2.57 -3.01
CA GLY A 233 17.36 -3.49 -3.80
C GLY A 233 16.26 -2.81 -4.60
N THR A 234 15.53 -1.84 -4.02
CA THR A 234 14.52 -1.10 -4.80
C THR A 234 15.14 -0.30 -5.93
N HIS A 235 16.32 0.32 -5.73
CA HIS A 235 17.01 1.05 -6.78
C HIS A 235 17.49 0.13 -7.91
N ILE A 236 18.14 -0.99 -7.58
CA ILE A 236 18.60 -1.95 -8.59
C ILE A 236 17.42 -2.56 -9.36
N MET A 237 16.31 -2.88 -8.69
CA MET A 237 15.10 -3.35 -9.37
C MET A 237 14.53 -2.29 -10.32
N ALA A 238 14.47 -1.02 -9.89
CA ALA A 238 14.02 0.08 -10.73
C ALA A 238 14.90 0.23 -11.98
N GLU A 239 16.23 0.20 -11.82
CA GLU A 239 17.19 0.29 -12.93
C GLU A 239 17.04 -0.86 -13.94
N ILE A 240 16.86 -2.10 -13.45
CA ILE A 240 16.63 -3.26 -14.34
C ILE A 240 15.34 -3.08 -15.13
N LEU A 241 14.25 -2.67 -14.46
CA LEU A 241 12.94 -2.47 -15.10
C LEU A 241 12.93 -1.27 -16.05
N GLU A 242 13.62 -0.18 -15.70
CA GLU A 242 13.83 0.97 -16.58
C GLU A 242 14.57 0.52 -17.85
N ARG A 243 15.64 -0.24 -17.69
CA ARG A 243 16.42 -0.76 -18.82
C ARG A 243 15.60 -1.68 -19.72
N LEU A 244 14.78 -2.54 -19.13
CA LEU A 244 13.81 -3.35 -19.89
C LEU A 244 12.82 -2.45 -20.62
N SER A 245 12.28 -1.41 -19.97
CA SER A 245 11.35 -0.47 -20.59
C SER A 245 11.95 0.23 -21.82
N GLN A 246 13.25 0.54 -21.79
CA GLN A 246 13.98 1.22 -22.87
C GLN A 246 14.49 0.29 -23.97
N GLY A 247 14.23 -1.02 -23.89
CA GLY A 247 14.71 -1.99 -24.89
C GLY A 247 16.20 -2.30 -24.76
N GLU A 248 16.73 -2.26 -23.54
CA GLU A 248 18.13 -2.51 -23.23
C GLU A 248 18.33 -3.69 -22.26
N GLY A 249 17.30 -4.52 -22.04
CA GLY A 249 17.31 -5.61 -21.07
C GLY A 249 18.21 -6.79 -21.44
N PHE A 250 18.66 -7.57 -20.46
CA PHE A 250 19.57 -8.72 -20.60
C PHE A 250 18.89 -10.04 -20.21
N ARG A 251 19.45 -11.18 -20.63
CA ARG A 251 18.89 -12.52 -20.32
C ARG A 251 18.88 -12.80 -18.82
N GLU A 252 19.86 -12.26 -18.12
CA GLU A 252 20.07 -12.45 -16.70
C GLU A 252 19.10 -11.61 -15.85
N ASP A 253 18.39 -10.64 -16.44
CA ASP A 253 17.55 -9.67 -15.70
C ASP A 253 16.41 -10.36 -14.95
N ILE A 254 15.78 -11.38 -15.54
CA ILE A 254 14.70 -12.12 -14.86
C ILE A 254 15.25 -12.82 -13.61
N ALA A 255 16.38 -13.52 -13.72
CA ALA A 255 16.99 -14.21 -12.58
C ALA A 255 17.44 -13.21 -11.51
N ALA A 256 18.03 -12.09 -11.91
CA ALA A 256 18.42 -11.02 -11.01
C ALA A 256 17.23 -10.44 -10.24
N LEU A 257 16.11 -10.16 -10.92
CA LEU A 257 14.87 -9.70 -10.28
C LEU A 257 14.32 -10.75 -9.30
N GLU A 258 14.29 -12.03 -9.66
CA GLU A 258 13.81 -13.12 -8.79
C GLU A 258 14.66 -13.26 -7.52
N ASP A 259 15.99 -13.22 -7.65
CA ASP A 259 16.90 -13.39 -6.52
C ASP A 259 16.93 -12.16 -5.60
N LEU A 260 16.92 -10.97 -6.19
CA LEU A 260 16.82 -9.72 -5.43
C LEU A 260 15.50 -9.65 -4.66
N SER A 261 14.39 -10.06 -5.30
CA SER A 261 13.09 -10.13 -4.66
C SER A 261 13.11 -11.01 -3.41
N LYS A 262 13.65 -12.23 -3.49
CA LYS A 262 13.77 -13.15 -2.34
C LYS A 262 14.61 -12.54 -1.21
N ALA A 263 15.73 -11.91 -1.56
CA ALA A 263 16.61 -11.29 -0.57
C ALA A 263 15.92 -10.12 0.14
N MET A 264 15.23 -9.25 -0.60
CA MET A 264 14.48 -8.12 -0.06
C MET A 264 13.34 -8.57 0.86
N MET A 265 12.55 -9.55 0.42
CA MET A 265 11.45 -10.12 1.21
C MET A 265 11.94 -10.71 2.54
N ALA A 266 13.09 -11.40 2.52
CA ALA A 266 13.61 -12.07 3.70
C ALA A 266 14.36 -11.14 4.68
N ALA A 267 15.06 -10.12 4.17
CA ALA A 267 16.03 -9.35 4.96
C ALA A 267 15.63 -7.90 5.23
N SER A 268 14.57 -7.38 4.59
CA SER A 268 14.12 -6.01 4.84
C SER A 268 13.52 -5.82 6.22
N LEU A 269 13.79 -4.65 6.81
CA LEU A 269 13.42 -4.32 8.19
C LEU A 269 11.91 -4.18 8.42
N CYS A 270 11.20 -3.62 7.44
CA CYS A 270 9.78 -3.30 7.54
C CYS A 270 9.00 -3.75 6.31
N GLY A 271 7.67 -3.58 6.37
CA GLY A 271 6.74 -4.01 5.33
C GLY A 271 7.10 -3.48 3.95
N LEU A 272 7.52 -2.22 3.82
CA LEU A 272 7.84 -1.61 2.52
C LEU A 272 8.84 -2.46 1.73
N GLY A 273 10.02 -2.75 2.29
CA GLY A 273 11.03 -3.56 1.60
C GLY A 273 10.64 -5.03 1.45
N GLN A 274 9.80 -5.54 2.36
CA GLN A 274 9.30 -6.92 2.29
C GLN A 274 8.24 -7.10 1.20
N THR A 275 7.47 -6.07 0.88
CA THR A 275 6.37 -6.15 -0.10
C THR A 275 6.69 -5.45 -1.42
N ALA A 276 7.71 -4.60 -1.48
CA ALA A 276 8.12 -3.93 -2.72
C ALA A 276 8.34 -4.89 -3.91
N PRO A 277 8.90 -6.10 -3.72
CA PRO A 277 9.09 -7.03 -4.84
C PRO A 277 7.82 -7.78 -5.28
N VAL A 278 6.72 -7.70 -4.53
CA VAL A 278 5.48 -8.45 -4.81
C VAL A 278 4.93 -8.21 -6.22
N PRO A 279 4.72 -6.96 -6.69
CA PRO A 279 4.22 -6.73 -8.04
C PRO A 279 5.16 -7.32 -9.11
N VAL A 280 6.47 -7.27 -8.90
CA VAL A 280 7.47 -7.83 -9.83
C VAL A 280 7.37 -9.34 -9.90
N LEU A 281 7.25 -10.01 -8.75
CA LEU A 281 7.11 -11.46 -8.72
C LEU A 281 5.79 -11.91 -9.35
N ASP A 282 4.70 -11.20 -9.11
CA ASP A 282 3.42 -11.51 -9.73
C ASP A 282 3.47 -11.31 -11.25
N THR A 283 4.09 -10.24 -11.76
CA THR A 283 4.21 -10.05 -13.21
C THR A 283 5.19 -11.01 -13.87
N LEU A 284 6.29 -11.37 -13.22
CA LEU A 284 7.16 -12.45 -13.70
C LEU A 284 6.44 -13.80 -13.75
N LYS A 285 5.46 -14.02 -12.88
CA LYS A 285 4.66 -15.25 -12.84
C LYS A 285 3.57 -15.26 -13.92
N TYR A 286 2.79 -14.18 -14.03
CA TYR A 286 1.59 -14.15 -14.89
C TYR A 286 1.86 -13.57 -16.29
N PHE A 287 2.89 -12.73 -16.43
CA PHE A 287 3.22 -12.00 -17.65
C PHE A 287 4.69 -12.23 -18.07
N ARG A 288 5.26 -13.40 -17.76
CA ARG A 288 6.66 -13.75 -18.09
C ARG A 288 7.01 -13.50 -19.56
N ASN A 289 6.07 -13.81 -20.45
CA ASN A 289 6.24 -13.60 -21.89
C ASN A 289 6.51 -12.14 -22.26
N ASP A 290 5.93 -11.17 -21.54
CA ASP A 290 6.16 -9.75 -21.78
C ASP A 290 7.63 -9.38 -21.48
N TYR A 291 8.23 -9.97 -20.43
CA TYR A 291 9.65 -9.82 -20.10
C TYR A 291 10.55 -10.50 -21.14
N GLU A 292 10.28 -11.76 -21.49
CA GLU A 292 11.08 -12.53 -22.44
C GLU A 292 11.07 -11.87 -23.83
N LEU A 293 9.91 -11.39 -24.28
CA LEU A 293 9.79 -10.64 -25.53
C LEU A 293 10.61 -9.36 -25.50
N ARG A 294 10.55 -8.60 -24.41
CA ARG A 294 11.31 -7.34 -24.26
C ARG A 294 12.82 -7.60 -24.27
N ILE A 295 13.27 -8.65 -23.58
CA ILE A 295 14.69 -9.07 -23.60
C ILE A 295 15.10 -9.44 -25.03
N HIS A 296 14.31 -10.25 -25.73
CA HIS A 296 14.61 -10.64 -27.11
C HIS A 296 14.69 -9.44 -28.06
N GLN A 297 13.75 -8.50 -27.96
CA GLN A 297 13.80 -7.25 -28.71
C GLN A 297 15.08 -6.46 -28.40
N SER A 298 15.48 -6.39 -27.13
CA SER A 298 16.69 -5.71 -26.69
C SER A 298 17.96 -6.33 -27.31
N GLU A 299 18.02 -7.66 -27.43
CA GLU A 299 19.11 -8.37 -28.10
C GLU A 299 19.23 -8.00 -29.57
N ILE A 300 18.10 -7.98 -30.29
CA ILE A 300 18.05 -7.60 -31.70
C ILE A 300 18.54 -6.15 -31.88
N LEU A 301 18.02 -5.23 -31.05
CA LEU A 301 18.41 -3.81 -31.11
C LEU A 301 19.91 -3.61 -30.84
N ARG A 302 20.48 -4.32 -29.87
CA ARG A 302 21.94 -4.29 -29.61
C ARG A 302 22.74 -4.84 -30.79
N ALA A 303 22.31 -5.94 -31.39
CA ALA A 303 23.00 -6.52 -32.55
C ALA A 303 22.99 -5.57 -33.75
N LEU A 304 21.87 -4.89 -34.02
CA LEU A 304 21.75 -3.90 -35.08
C LEU A 304 22.63 -2.66 -34.82
N LYS A 305 22.69 -2.19 -33.57
CA LYS A 305 23.57 -1.08 -33.17
C LYS A 305 25.05 -1.43 -33.39
N ALA A 306 25.47 -2.66 -33.04
CA ALA A 306 26.84 -3.13 -33.22
C ALA A 306 27.23 -3.21 -34.72
N GLN A 307 26.37 -3.79 -35.56
CA GLN A 307 26.61 -3.85 -37.01
C GLN A 307 26.73 -2.47 -37.65
N ARG A 308 25.97 -1.48 -37.19
CA ARG A 308 26.04 -0.11 -37.70
C ARG A 308 27.38 0.56 -37.37
N LEU A 309 27.95 0.28 -36.19
CA LEU A 309 29.25 0.78 -35.78
C LEU A 309 30.39 0.18 -36.61
N ASP A 310 30.29 -1.12 -36.95
CA ASP A 310 31.27 -1.81 -37.79
C ASP A 310 31.26 -1.34 -39.26
N ILE A 311 30.14 -0.79 -39.76
CA ILE A 311 30.05 -0.23 -41.12
C ILE A 311 30.55 1.23 -41.17
N SER A 312 30.58 1.93 -40.03
CA SER A 312 30.99 3.33 -39.93
C SER A 312 32.48 3.54 -39.57
N ASN A 313 33.22 2.46 -39.30
CA ASN A 313 34.67 2.43 -39.10
C ASN A 313 35.39 1.84 -40.32
#